data_AF-A0A354F6P8-F1
#
_entry.id   AF-A0A354F6P8-F1
#
_cell.length_a   1.000
_cell.length_b   1.000
_cell.length_c   1.000
_cell.angle_alpha   90.00
_cell.angle_beta   90.00
_cell.angle_gamma   90.00
#
_symmetry.space_group_name_H-M   'P 1'
#
loop_
_entity.id
_entity.type
_entity.pdbx_description
1 polymer ?
#
loop_
_entity_poly.entity_id
_entity_poly.type
_entity_poly.pdbx_seq_one_letter_code
_entity_poly.pdbx_strand_id
1 'polypeptide(L)' 'DNRCAGAILLNEENGEVFPVIAKATIIATGGAGQIYLRTSNPPGATGDGMAIASRSGAKLIDMEFVQFHPTAFALYGA' A
#
# COMPACT_ATOMS: atom_id res chain seq x y z
N ASP A 1 1.03 -11.79 -21.47
CA ASP A 1 2.25 -12.44 -20.93
C ASP A 1 2.30 -12.57 -19.41
N ASN A 2 1.36 -12.04 -18.60
CA ASN A 2 1.43 -12.07 -17.12
C ASN A 2 2.81 -11.65 -16.55
N ARG A 3 3.45 -10.67 -17.20
CA ARG A 3 4.72 -10.08 -16.75
C ARG A 3 4.48 -8.65 -16.34
N CYS A 4 5.05 -8.26 -15.20
CA CYS A 4 5.21 -6.86 -14.85
C CYS A 4 6.35 -6.27 -15.69
N ALA A 5 6.14 -5.11 -16.31
CA ALA A 5 7.12 -4.41 -17.13
C ALA A 5 7.60 -3.09 -16.49
N GLY A 6 7.25 -2.85 -15.22
CA GLY A 6 7.44 -1.56 -14.57
C GLY A 6 6.16 -1.03 -13.93
N ALA A 7 6.09 0.29 -13.78
CA ALA A 7 4.97 1.01 -13.18
C ALA A 7 4.72 2.34 -13.88
N ILE A 8 3.49 2.83 -13.78
CA ILE A 8 3.16 4.22 -14.09
C ILE A 8 3.22 5.00 -12.78
N LEU A 9 4.02 6.06 -12.74
CA LEU A 9 4.24 6.88 -11.57
C LEU A 9 3.61 8.26 -11.76
N LEU A 10 3.16 8.86 -10.67
CA LEU A 10 2.79 10.26 -10.57
C LEU A 10 3.92 10.99 -9.84
N ASN A 11 4.48 12.02 -10.46
CA ASN A 11 5.33 12.98 -9.77
C ASN A 11 4.43 13.95 -9.00
N GLU A 12 4.50 13.91 -7.67
CA GLU A 12 3.65 14.73 -6.81
C GLU A 12 4.03 16.23 -6.82
N GLU A 13 5.26 16.58 -7.20
CA GLU A 13 5.72 17.98 -7.23
C GLU A 13 5.14 18.76 -8.42
N ASN A 14 5.04 18.11 -9.59
CA ASN A 14 4.64 18.76 -10.84
C ASN A 14 3.39 18.16 -11.48
N GLY A 15 2.82 17.08 -10.92
CA GLY A 15 1.62 16.40 -11.41
C GLY A 15 1.84 15.54 -12.66
N GLU A 16 3.08 15.35 -13.10
CA GLU A 16 3.42 14.57 -14.30
C GLU A 16 3.19 13.07 -14.08
N VAL A 17 2.53 12.42 -15.03
CA VAL A 17 2.36 10.97 -15.05
C VAL A 17 3.32 10.38 -16.07
N PHE A 18 4.22 9.50 -15.64
CA PHE A 18 5.26 8.93 -16.50
C PHE A 18 5.49 7.43 -16.26
N PRO A 19 5.86 6.67 -17.30
CA PRO A 19 6.20 5.25 -17.14
C PRO A 19 7.65 5.08 -16.66
N VAL A 20 7.86 4.13 -15.75
CA VAL A 20 9.17 3.57 -15.45
C VAL A 20 9.19 2.13 -15.93
N ILE A 21 10.04 1.84 -16.92
CA ILE A 21 10.17 0.49 -17.49
C ILE A 21 11.30 -0.27 -16.79
N ALA A 22 11.02 -1.50 -16.37
CA ALA A 22 12.00 -2.34 -15.67
C ALA A 22 11.82 -3.82 -16.03
N LYS A 23 12.93 -4.57 -15.97
CA LYS A 23 12.91 -6.05 -16.11
C LYS A 23 12.30 -6.74 -14.89
N ALA A 24 12.36 -6.10 -13.72
CA ALA A 24 11.79 -6.56 -12.48
C ALA A 24 11.32 -5.35 -11.66
N THR A 25 10.20 -5.51 -10.96
CA THR A 25 9.59 -4.47 -10.11
C THR A 25 9.25 -5.11 -8.77
N ILE A 26 9.65 -4.45 -7.68
CA ILE A 26 9.41 -4.91 -6.31
C ILE A 26 8.40 -3.96 -5.66
N ILE A 27 7.30 -4.51 -5.15
CA ILE A 27 6.35 -3.77 -4.31
C ILE A 27 6.74 -4.00 -2.86
N ALA A 28 7.15 -2.93 -2.17
CA ALA A 28 7.55 -2.93 -0.77
C ALA A 28 6.87 -1.78 0.01
N THR A 29 5.58 -1.56 -0.26
CA THR A 29 4.82 -0.36 0.14
C THR A 29 4.20 -0.45 1.54
N GLY A 30 4.54 -1.46 2.35
CA GLY A 30 3.93 -1.67 3.67
C GLY A 30 2.49 -2.19 3.60
N GLY A 31 1.74 -1.98 4.70
CA GLY A 31 0.38 -2.50 4.92
C GLY A 31 -0.75 -1.50 4.65
N ALA A 32 -1.97 -1.90 5.00
CA ALA A 32 -3.21 -1.13 4.82
C ALA A 32 -3.84 -0.69 6.16
N GLY A 33 -3.02 -0.35 7.17
CA GLY A 33 -3.50 -0.03 8.51
C GLY A 33 -4.46 1.16 8.61
N GLN A 34 -4.42 2.08 7.63
CA GLN A 34 -5.29 3.27 7.59
C GLN A 34 -6.75 2.98 7.21
N ILE A 35 -7.11 1.73 6.88
CA ILE A 35 -8.52 1.36 6.67
C ILE A 35 -9.32 1.29 7.99
N TYR A 36 -8.63 1.29 9.14
CA TYR A 36 -9.23 1.27 10.47
C TYR A 36 -9.16 2.65 11.13
N LEU A 37 -10.26 3.06 11.77
CA LEU A 37 -10.34 4.34 12.49
C LEU A 37 -9.25 4.50 13.57
N ARG A 38 -8.83 3.40 14.20
CA ARG A 38 -7.77 3.36 15.20
C ARG A 38 -6.68 2.41 14.73
N THR A 39 -5.48 2.93 14.54
CA THR A 39 -4.33 2.19 14.04
C THR A 39 -3.04 2.75 14.63
N SER A 40 -2.07 1.89 14.93
CA SER A 40 -0.71 2.30 15.29
C SER A 40 0.20 2.49 14.07
N ASN A 41 -0.33 2.25 12.87
CA ASN A 41 0.43 2.35 11.63
C ASN A 41 0.67 3.82 11.25
N PRO A 42 1.78 4.13 10.56
CA PRO A 42 2.03 5.47 10.05
C PRO A 42 0.93 5.90 9.04
N PRO A 43 0.77 7.21 8.79
CA PRO A 43 -0.24 7.73 7.84
C PRO A 43 -0.10 7.17 6.41
N GLY A 44 1.10 6.79 5.99
CA GLY A 44 1.35 6.21 4.66
C GLY A 44 0.98 4.73 4.50
N ALA A 45 0.52 4.04 5.56
CA ALA A 45 0.12 2.63 5.49
C ALA A 45 -1.31 2.48 4.93
N THR A 46 -1.51 2.89 3.68
CA THR A 46 -2.81 2.97 2.99
C THR A 46 -3.12 1.76 2.10
N GLY A 47 -2.15 0.86 1.91
CA GLY A 47 -2.35 -0.35 1.10
C GLY A 47 -2.17 -0.16 -0.41
N ASP A 48 -1.50 0.91 -0.86
CA ASP A 48 -1.42 1.28 -2.28
C ASP A 48 -0.82 0.16 -3.15
N GLY A 49 0.25 -0.47 -2.71
CA GLY A 49 0.87 -1.58 -3.44
C GLY A 49 0.01 -2.84 -3.47
N MET A 50 -0.74 -3.14 -2.40
CA MET A 50 -1.73 -4.23 -2.41
C MET A 50 -2.82 -3.95 -3.44
N ALA A 51 -3.32 -2.72 -3.48
CA ALA A 51 -4.36 -2.30 -4.39
C ALA A 51 -3.89 -2.34 -5.86
N ILE A 52 -2.69 -1.84 -6.17
CA ILE A 52 -2.10 -1.91 -7.51
C ILE A 52 -1.87 -3.36 -7.93
N ALA A 53 -1.30 -4.19 -7.06
CA ALA A 53 -1.07 -5.61 -7.34
C ALA A 53 -2.39 -6.33 -7.68
N SER A 54 -3.43 -6.14 -6.86
CA SER A 54 -4.75 -6.70 -7.12
C SER A 54 -5.35 -6.23 -8.45
N ARG A 55 -5.27 -4.94 -8.76
CA ARG A 55 -5.75 -4.38 -10.04
C ARG A 55 -4.97 -4.92 -11.24
N SER A 56 -3.70 -5.27 -11.06
CA SER A 56 -2.87 -5.92 -12.08
C SER A 56 -3.07 -7.43 -12.18
N GLY A 57 -4.05 -8.00 -11.46
CA GLY A 57 -4.40 -9.42 -11.50
C GLY A 57 -3.55 -10.31 -10.60
N ALA A 58 -2.69 -9.75 -9.74
CA ALA A 58 -2.02 -10.52 -8.72
C ALA A 58 -3.03 -10.94 -7.63
N LYS A 59 -2.84 -12.15 -7.10
CA LYS A 59 -3.63 -12.63 -5.97
C LYS A 59 -3.07 -12.06 -4.68
N LEU A 60 -3.94 -11.49 -3.85
CA LEU A 60 -3.64 -11.20 -2.45
C LEU A 60 -4.07 -12.40 -1.61
N ILE A 61 -3.36 -12.64 -0.52
CA ILE A 61 -3.61 -13.77 0.38
C ILE A 61 -3.83 -13.25 1.78
N ASP A 62 -4.70 -13.94 2.53
CA ASP A 62 -4.90 -13.75 3.98
C ASP A 62 -5.22 -12.30 4.39
N MET A 63 -5.93 -11.56 3.53
CA MET A 63 -6.23 -10.13 3.71
C MET A 63 -7.17 -9.87 4.90
N GLU A 64 -7.95 -10.87 5.30
CA GLU A 64 -8.84 -10.83 6.46
C GLU A 64 -8.10 -10.94 7.80
N PHE A 65 -6.84 -11.39 7.81
CA PHE A 65 -6.07 -11.59 9.03
C PHE A 65 -5.38 -10.29 9.48
N VAL A 66 -6.10 -9.48 10.24
CA VAL A 66 -5.60 -8.20 10.78
C VAL A 66 -5.23 -8.32 12.25
N GLN A 67 -3.98 -7.98 12.57
CA GLN A 67 -3.49 -7.95 13.95
C GLN A 67 -3.74 -6.59 14.59
N PHE A 68 -4.28 -6.61 15.81
CA PHE A 68 -4.37 -5.44 16.68
C PHE A 68 -3.39 -5.59 17.83
N HIS A 69 -2.66 -4.51 18.14
CA HIS A 69 -1.75 -4.50 19.27
C HIS A 69 -2.52 -4.23 20.57
N PRO A 70 -2.40 -5.07 21.62
CA PRO A 70 -3.26 -4.99 22.80
C PRO A 70 -3.00 -3.76 23.68
N THR A 71 -1.81 -3.16 23.58
CA THR A 71 -1.37 -2.05 24.44
C THR A 71 -1.03 -0.79 23.64
N ALA A 72 -1.70 -0.58 22.50
CA ALA A 72 -1.54 0.66 21.74
C ALA A 72 -1.94 1.87 22.62
N PHE A 73 -1.11 2.91 22.63
CA PHE A 73 -1.40 4.11 23.38
C PHE A 73 -2.63 4.82 22.79
N ALA A 74 -3.61 5.13 23.64
CA ALA A 74 -4.82 5.85 23.28
C ALA A 74 -4.95 7.09 24.15
N LEU A 75 -4.99 8.27 23.52
CA LEU A 75 -5.29 9.53 24.19
C LEU A 75 -6.75 9.91 23.87
N TYR A 76 -7.60 9.91 24.88
CA TYR A 76 -8.99 10.35 24.76
C TYR A 76 -9.09 11.83 25.11
N GLY A 77 -9.58 12.66 24.18
CA GLY A 77 -9.93 14.06 24.45
C GLY A 77 -8.82 15.10 24.26
N ALA A 78 -7.77 14.80 23.49
CA ALA A 78 -6.88 15.80 22.91
C ALA A 78 -7.38 16.26 21.54
#